data_AF-A0A933PF56-F1
#
_entry.id   AF-A0A933PF56-F1
#
_cell.length_a   1.000
_cell.length_b   1.000
_cell.length_c   1.000
_cell.angle_alpha   90.00
_cell.angle_beta   90.00
_cell.angle_gamma   90.00
#
_symmetry.space_group_name_H-M   'P 1'
#
loop_
_entity.id
_entity.type
_entity.pdbx_description
1 polymer ?
#
loop_
_entity_poly.entity_id
_entity_poly.type
_entity_poly.pdbx_seq_one_letter_code
_entity_poly.pdbx_strand_id
1 'polypeptide(L)'
;MGDVLAEGYNVFNTNKSPEGVIKYLGAPQDVIGLIQSGKLGEHILLVRGGTTTFLAPALSMGAIGVITMSGAPESHLGILSREFQTPCVMTAHLTSSDSRYVVGETDDSHFEEIARELDGKRVRLDCTDHEVGRVVLAD
;
A
#
# COMPACT_ATOMS: atom_id res chain seq x y z
N MET A 1 -1.34 -3.45 21.37
CA MET A 1 -2.14 -3.89 20.20
C MET A 1 -2.49 -2.60 19.49
N GLY A 2 -1.81 -2.29 18.39
CA GLY A 2 -1.96 -1.00 17.72
C GLY A 2 -3.28 -0.91 16.97
N ASP A 3 -3.77 0.31 16.77
CA ASP A 3 -5.02 0.56 16.06
C ASP A 3 -4.87 0.17 14.58
N VAL A 4 -5.72 -0.73 14.09
CA VAL A 4 -5.75 -1.13 12.68
C VAL A 4 -6.52 -0.07 11.90
N LEU A 5 -5.82 0.67 11.04
CA LEU A 5 -6.39 1.78 10.26
C LEU A 5 -7.04 1.30 8.96
N ALA A 6 -6.45 0.29 8.34
CA ALA A 6 -6.93 -0.27 7.08
C ALA A 6 -6.59 -1.76 6.99
N GLU A 7 -7.41 -2.50 6.24
CA GLU A 7 -7.20 -3.90 5.94
C GLU A 7 -7.42 -4.15 4.45
N GLY A 8 -6.80 -5.19 3.91
CA GLY A 8 -6.97 -5.61 2.52
C GLY A 8 -6.43 -7.02 2.31
N TYR A 9 -6.34 -7.44 1.06
CA TYR A 9 -5.78 -8.74 0.71
C TYR A 9 -4.28 -8.75 0.99
N ASN A 10 -3.82 -9.75 1.75
CA ASN A 10 -2.40 -10.03 1.83
C ASN A 10 -1.92 -10.64 0.52
N VAL A 11 -0.85 -10.10 -0.05
CA VAL A 11 -0.25 -10.67 -1.26
C VAL A 11 0.55 -11.93 -0.95
N PHE A 12 1.28 -11.94 0.17
CA PHE A 12 2.03 -13.11 0.64
C PHE A 12 2.38 -13.01 2.12
N ASN A 13 2.48 -14.17 2.78
CA ASN A 13 2.85 -14.25 4.18
C ASN A 13 4.33 -13.87 4.39
N THR A 14 4.56 -12.98 5.34
CA THR A 14 5.91 -12.65 5.80
C THR A 14 5.93 -12.19 7.24
N ASN A 15 7.01 -12.53 7.95
CA ASN A 15 7.27 -12.04 9.30
C ASN A 15 7.96 -10.66 9.28
N LYS A 16 8.27 -10.11 8.09
CA LYS A 16 8.72 -8.74 7.96
C LYS A 16 7.59 -7.81 8.36
N SER A 17 7.86 -6.90 9.29
CA SER A 17 6.89 -5.90 9.74
C SER A 17 7.50 -4.51 9.61
N PRO A 18 7.62 -3.99 8.37
CA PRO A 18 8.23 -2.70 8.10
C PRO A 18 7.38 -1.59 8.70
N GLU A 19 8.06 -0.59 9.25
CA GLU A 19 7.46 0.63 9.76
C GLU A 19 7.93 1.83 8.94
N GLY A 20 7.01 2.71 8.59
CA GLY A 20 7.33 3.87 7.76
C GLY A 20 6.19 4.87 7.68
N VAL A 21 6.47 6.00 7.04
CA VAL A 21 5.46 7.02 6.78
C VAL A 21 4.76 6.70 5.47
N ILE A 22 3.44 6.58 5.49
CA ILE A 22 2.66 6.39 4.27
C ILE A 22 2.88 7.58 3.35
N LYS A 23 3.15 7.30 2.07
CA LYS A 23 3.22 8.31 1.02
C LYS A 23 2.27 7.96 -0.12
N TYR A 24 1.24 8.78 -0.32
CA TYR A 24 0.35 8.65 -1.46
C TYR A 24 1.04 9.09 -2.76
N LEU A 25 0.98 8.24 -3.78
CA LEU A 25 1.50 8.48 -5.12
C LEU A 25 0.35 8.40 -6.12
N GLY A 26 -0.24 9.56 -6.41
CA GLY A 26 -1.40 9.69 -7.30
C GLY A 26 -1.02 9.78 -8.78
N ALA A 27 0.20 10.25 -9.08
CA ALA A 27 0.71 10.43 -10.43
C ALA A 27 2.13 9.88 -10.60
N PRO A 28 2.56 9.54 -11.83
CA PRO A 28 3.92 9.07 -12.10
C PRO A 28 5.02 10.01 -11.60
N GLN A 29 4.79 11.32 -11.63
CA GLN A 29 5.73 12.34 -11.15
C GLN A 29 6.01 12.20 -9.65
N ASP A 30 5.02 11.78 -8.85
CA ASP A 30 5.18 11.57 -7.41
C ASP A 30 6.18 10.44 -7.15
N VAL A 31 6.11 9.37 -7.95
CA VAL A 31 7.03 8.22 -7.86
C VAL A 31 8.45 8.64 -8.19
N ILE A 32 8.62 9.39 -9.29
CA ILE A 32 9.93 9.89 -9.72
C ILE A 32 10.52 10.82 -8.65
N GLY A 33 9.72 11.74 -8.12
CA GLY A 33 10.15 12.65 -7.06
C GLY A 33 10.58 11.91 -5.79
N LEU A 34 9.85 10.86 -5.41
CA LEU A 34 10.21 10.04 -4.25
C LEU A 34 11.52 9.28 -4.48
N ILE A 35 11.71 8.66 -5.63
CA ILE A 35 12.97 7.99 -6.00
C ILE A 35 14.14 8.97 -5.93
N GLN A 36 13.99 10.15 -6.55
CA GLN A 36 15.02 11.18 -6.59
C GLN A 36 15.36 11.76 -5.21
N SER A 37 14.40 11.75 -4.27
CA SER A 37 14.63 12.21 -2.90
C SER A 37 15.55 11.28 -2.10
N GLY A 38 15.71 10.02 -2.53
CA GLY A 38 16.47 8.99 -1.80
C GLY A 38 15.78 8.45 -0.54
N LYS A 39 14.52 8.83 -0.27
CA LYS A 39 13.80 8.49 0.98
C LYS A 39 12.90 7.26 0.88
N LEU A 40 13.01 6.46 -0.17
CA LEU A 40 12.16 5.26 -0.37
C LEU A 40 12.16 4.31 0.84
N GLY A 41 13.31 4.15 1.50
CA GLY A 41 13.47 3.29 2.67
C GLY A 41 12.70 3.74 3.92
N GLU A 42 12.15 4.95 3.93
CA GLU A 42 11.37 5.53 5.04
C GLU A 42 9.86 5.44 4.79
N HIS A 43 9.45 5.06 3.57
CA HIS A 43 8.09 5.23 3.10
C HIS A 43 7.39 3.92 2.73
N ILE A 44 6.14 3.79 3.18
CA ILE A 44 5.19 2.79 2.71
C ILE A 44 4.36 3.44 1.59
N LEU A 45 4.38 2.85 0.40
CA LEU A 45 3.79 3.49 -0.77
C LEU A 45 2.30 3.21 -0.82
N LEU A 46 1.48 4.26 -0.84
CA LEU A 46 0.04 4.15 -1.02
C LEU A 46 -0.33 4.55 -2.45
N VAL A 47 -1.01 3.65 -3.16
CA VAL A 47 -1.38 3.87 -4.56
C VAL A 47 -2.81 3.43 -4.84
N ARG A 48 -3.38 3.95 -5.93
CA ARG A 48 -4.71 3.51 -6.38
C ARG A 48 -4.70 2.05 -6.80
N GLY A 49 -3.84 1.68 -7.75
CA GLY A 49 -3.78 0.32 -8.32
C GLY A 49 -3.51 0.32 -9.83
N GLY A 50 -3.79 1.43 -10.53
CA GLY A 50 -3.46 1.63 -11.95
C GLY A 50 -2.06 2.22 -12.21
N THR A 51 -1.37 2.72 -11.19
CA THR A 51 -0.06 3.39 -11.30
C THR A 51 1.13 2.41 -11.23
N THR A 52 0.86 1.11 -11.40
CA THR A 52 1.78 -0.01 -11.12
C THR A 52 3.03 -0.02 -11.99
N THR A 53 2.95 0.44 -13.24
CA THR A 53 4.11 0.50 -14.14
C THR A 53 5.26 1.33 -13.57
N PHE A 54 4.96 2.40 -12.85
CA PHE A 54 5.98 3.28 -12.27
C PHE A 54 6.50 2.78 -10.91
N LEU A 55 5.84 1.81 -10.28
CA LEU A 55 6.26 1.26 -8.99
C LEU A 55 7.35 0.21 -9.08
N ALA A 56 7.51 -0.46 -10.24
CA ALA A 56 8.54 -1.50 -10.37
C ALA A 56 9.96 -0.98 -10.04
N PRO A 57 10.39 0.22 -10.50
CA PRO A 57 11.62 0.85 -10.02
C PRO A 57 11.64 1.15 -8.52
N ALA A 58 10.54 1.63 -7.95
CA ALA A 58 10.48 1.95 -6.51
C ALA A 58 10.63 0.68 -5.64
N LEU A 59 10.02 -0.43 -6.06
CA LEU A 59 10.16 -1.74 -5.42
C LEU A 59 11.60 -2.26 -5.50
N SER A 60 12.21 -2.24 -6.68
CA SER A 60 13.60 -2.72 -6.85
C SER A 60 14.63 -1.84 -6.13
N MET A 61 14.32 -0.57 -5.91
CA MET A 61 15.17 0.38 -5.18
C MET A 61 14.94 0.40 -3.66
N GLY A 62 14.06 -0.45 -3.14
CA GLY A 62 13.95 -0.68 -1.69
C GLY A 62 12.80 0.03 -0.99
N ALA A 63 11.68 0.26 -1.69
CA ALA A 63 10.42 0.58 -0.99
C ALA A 63 10.12 -0.50 0.07
N ILE A 64 9.82 -0.06 1.30
CA ILE A 64 9.68 -0.97 2.45
C ILE A 64 8.32 -1.63 2.53
N GLY A 65 7.30 -1.11 1.84
CA GLY A 65 5.96 -1.68 1.79
C GLY A 65 5.08 -1.00 0.75
N VAL A 66 4.02 -1.69 0.33
CA VAL A 66 3.04 -1.15 -0.63
C VAL A 66 1.62 -1.41 -0.13
N ILE A 67 0.76 -0.42 -0.31
CA ILE A 67 -0.68 -0.49 -0.08
C ILE A 67 -1.37 -0.06 -1.38
N THR A 68 -2.27 -0.88 -1.90
CA THR A 68 -3.14 -0.48 -3.02
C THR A 68 -4.58 -0.37 -2.59
N MET A 69 -5.34 0.54 -3.18
CA MET A 69 -6.79 0.71 -2.93
C MET A 69 -7.65 -0.13 -3.89
N SER A 70 -7.05 -0.62 -4.98
CA SER A 70 -7.66 -1.53 -5.94
C SER A 70 -6.66 -2.55 -6.47
N GLY A 71 -7.18 -3.50 -7.25
CA GLY A 71 -6.40 -4.59 -7.85
C GLY A 71 -6.67 -5.91 -7.16
N ALA A 72 -5.77 -6.87 -7.36
CA ALA A 72 -5.85 -8.19 -6.77
C ALA A 72 -4.44 -8.76 -6.57
N PRO A 73 -4.23 -9.67 -5.60
CA PRO A 73 -2.95 -10.33 -5.37
C PRO A 73 -2.34 -11.01 -6.61
N GLU A 74 -3.15 -11.44 -7.57
CA GLU A 74 -2.72 -12.10 -8.82
C GLU A 74 -2.25 -11.11 -9.89
N SER A 75 -2.43 -9.81 -9.66
CA SER A 75 -2.01 -8.77 -10.60
C SER A 75 -0.49 -8.68 -10.74
N HIS A 76 -0.03 -7.99 -11.79
CA HIS A 76 1.40 -7.75 -12.04
C HIS A 76 2.11 -7.16 -10.81
N LEU A 77 1.51 -6.20 -10.12
CA LEU A 77 2.10 -5.65 -8.89
C LEU A 77 2.19 -6.71 -7.79
N GLY A 78 1.15 -7.51 -7.61
CA GLY A 78 1.17 -8.60 -6.64
C GLY A 78 2.27 -9.63 -6.94
N ILE A 79 2.56 -9.91 -8.21
CA ILE A 79 3.70 -10.74 -8.62
C ILE A 79 5.02 -10.06 -8.23
N LEU A 80 5.23 -8.80 -8.62
CA LEU A 80 6.47 -8.06 -8.32
C LEU A 80 6.72 -7.93 -6.81
N SER A 81 5.69 -7.64 -6.03
CA SER A 81 5.81 -7.57 -4.56
C SER A 81 6.30 -8.89 -3.95
N ARG A 82 5.86 -10.04 -4.50
CA ARG A 82 6.38 -11.36 -4.09
C ARG A 82 7.82 -11.55 -4.54
N GLU A 83 8.16 -11.20 -5.77
CA GLU A 83 9.52 -11.34 -6.29
C GLU A 83 10.54 -10.53 -5.49
N PHE A 84 10.21 -9.27 -5.16
CA PHE A 84 11.05 -8.39 -4.35
C PHE A 84 10.91 -8.60 -2.84
N GLN A 85 10.03 -9.51 -2.41
CA GLN A 85 9.77 -9.80 -0.99
C GLN A 85 9.40 -8.53 -0.19
N THR A 86 8.60 -7.66 -0.80
CA THR A 86 8.11 -6.39 -0.23
C THR A 86 6.68 -6.58 0.29
N PRO A 87 6.43 -6.45 1.60
CA PRO A 87 5.09 -6.55 2.18
C PRO A 87 4.08 -5.70 1.43
N CYS A 88 2.95 -6.31 1.06
CA CYS A 88 1.97 -5.68 0.17
C CYS A 88 0.55 -6.02 0.59
N VAL A 89 -0.24 -4.97 0.81
CA VAL A 89 -1.68 -5.05 1.13
C VAL A 89 -2.45 -4.50 -0.07
N MET A 90 -3.28 -5.31 -0.70
CA MET A 90 -4.02 -4.91 -1.90
C MET A 90 -5.51 -4.72 -1.63
N THR A 91 -6.11 -3.78 -2.35
CA THR A 91 -7.54 -3.45 -2.19
C THR A 91 -7.88 -3.09 -0.75
N ALA A 92 -6.99 -2.27 -0.16
CA ALA A 92 -7.10 -1.79 1.18
C ALA A 92 -8.34 -0.89 1.32
N HIS A 93 -9.04 -1.05 2.43
CA HIS A 93 -10.16 -0.23 2.85
C HIS A 93 -9.97 0.19 4.31
N LEU A 94 -10.49 1.35 4.68
CA LEU A 94 -10.42 1.83 6.05
C LEU A 94 -11.31 0.97 6.96
N THR A 95 -10.82 0.63 8.15
CA THR A 95 -11.61 -0.10 9.15
C THR A 95 -12.73 0.75 9.75
N SER A 96 -12.60 2.08 9.67
CA SER A 96 -13.58 3.07 10.13
C SER A 96 -14.64 3.44 9.08
N SER A 97 -14.58 2.87 7.87
CA SER A 97 -15.47 3.20 6.75
C SER A 97 -16.14 1.93 6.21
N ASP A 98 -17.40 2.06 5.76
CA ASP A 98 -18.12 0.99 5.06
C ASP A 98 -17.85 0.97 3.54
N SER A 99 -17.08 1.94 3.03
CA SER A 99 -16.73 2.05 1.63
C SER A 99 -15.84 0.88 1.16
N ARG A 100 -16.18 0.23 0.05
CA ARG A 100 -15.44 -0.90 -0.52
C ARG A 100 -15.25 -0.72 -2.03
N TYR A 101 -14.07 -1.12 -2.51
CA TYR A 101 -13.77 -1.11 -3.93
C TYR A 101 -14.53 -2.21 -4.68
N VAL A 102 -15.24 -1.80 -5.74
CA VAL A 102 -15.95 -2.63 -6.70
C VAL A 102 -15.55 -2.16 -8.09
N VAL A 103 -15.09 -3.10 -8.91
CA VAL A 103 -14.57 -2.82 -10.25
C VAL A 103 -15.66 -2.20 -11.12
N GLY A 104 -15.40 -0.99 -11.63
CA GLY A 104 -16.32 -0.29 -12.53
C GLY A 104 -17.48 0.43 -11.85
N GLU A 105 -17.66 0.28 -10.54
CA GLU A 105 -18.74 0.92 -9.77
C GLU A 105 -18.23 1.95 -8.77
N THR A 106 -17.03 1.75 -8.21
CA THR A 106 -16.44 2.67 -7.24
C THR A 106 -15.90 3.94 -7.91
N ASP A 107 -16.43 5.08 -7.48
CA ASP A 107 -15.97 6.40 -7.91
C ASP A 107 -14.68 6.84 -7.17
N ASP A 108 -14.21 8.05 -7.50
CA ASP A 108 -12.96 8.58 -6.97
C ASP A 108 -13.00 8.88 -5.46
N SER A 109 -14.19 9.07 -4.87
CA SER A 109 -14.34 9.44 -3.46
C SER A 109 -13.79 8.39 -2.49
N HIS A 110 -13.92 7.10 -2.84
CA HIS A 110 -13.33 5.99 -2.09
C HIS A 110 -11.81 6.11 -1.98
N PHE A 111 -11.16 6.44 -3.09
CA PHE A 111 -9.70 6.54 -3.16
C PHE A 111 -9.20 7.80 -2.45
N GLU A 112 -9.91 8.91 -2.61
CA GLU A 112 -9.63 10.18 -1.94
C GLU A 112 -9.79 10.07 -0.42
N GLU A 113 -10.81 9.36 0.06
CA GLU A 113 -11.02 9.08 1.48
C GLU A 113 -9.84 8.32 2.07
N ILE A 114 -9.43 7.20 1.45
CA ILE A 114 -8.28 6.41 1.92
C ILE A 114 -6.99 7.23 1.88
N ALA A 115 -6.73 7.97 0.79
CA ALA A 115 -5.55 8.82 0.67
C ALA A 115 -5.50 9.86 1.78
N ARG A 116 -6.61 10.56 2.04
CA ARG A 116 -6.71 11.57 3.08
C ARG A 116 -6.48 11.00 4.48
N GLU A 117 -7.02 9.81 4.75
CA GLU A 117 -6.91 9.19 6.06
C GLU A 117 -5.57 8.51 6.31
N LEU A 118 -4.84 8.10 5.28
CA LEU A 118 -3.60 7.35 5.46
C LEU A 118 -2.33 8.14 5.14
N ASP A 119 -2.34 9.06 4.17
CA ASP A 119 -1.13 9.78 3.75
C ASP A 119 -0.50 10.56 4.91
N GLY A 120 0.82 10.42 5.07
CA GLY A 120 1.58 11.05 6.14
C GLY A 120 1.49 10.36 7.51
N LYS A 121 0.62 9.36 7.71
CA LYS A 121 0.61 8.58 8.96
C LYS A 121 1.80 7.63 9.02
N ARG A 122 2.40 7.52 10.20
CA ARG A 122 3.41 6.49 10.48
C ARG A 122 2.69 5.19 10.82
N VAL A 123 3.00 4.13 10.10
CA VAL A 123 2.32 2.84 10.22
C VAL A 123 3.30 1.70 10.15
N ARG A 124 2.81 0.53 10.55
CA ARG A 124 3.44 -0.77 10.37
C ARG A 124 2.57 -1.64 9.47
N LEU A 125 3.18 -2.36 8.54
CA LEU A 125 2.48 -3.43 7.82
C LEU A 125 2.56 -4.75 8.58
N ASP A 126 1.41 -5.40 8.74
CA ASP A 126 1.30 -6.76 9.25
C ASP A 126 0.73 -7.66 8.14
N CYS A 127 1.58 -8.54 7.64
CA CYS A 127 1.30 -9.50 6.57
C CYS A 127 1.52 -10.94 7.07
N THR A 128 1.28 -11.20 8.36
CA THR A 128 1.47 -12.53 8.96
C THR A 128 0.31 -13.48 8.67
N ASP A 129 -0.90 -12.95 8.56
CA ASP A 129 -2.12 -13.68 8.20
C ASP A 129 -2.12 -14.08 6.72
N HIS A 130 -2.76 -15.19 6.36
CA HIS A 130 -2.74 -15.72 4.99
C HIS A 130 -3.60 -14.93 4.02
N GLU A 131 -4.71 -14.37 4.48
CA GLU A 131 -5.69 -13.71 3.63
C GLU A 131 -5.67 -12.20 3.83
N VAL A 132 -5.44 -11.74 5.06
CA VAL A 132 -5.64 -10.34 5.44
C VAL A 132 -4.32 -9.64 5.74
N GLY A 133 -4.00 -8.62 4.96
CA GLY A 133 -2.94 -7.67 5.27
C GLY A 133 -3.51 -6.50 6.08
N ARG A 134 -2.78 -6.06 7.11
CA ARG A 134 -3.22 -4.97 8.00
C ARG A 134 -2.25 -3.80 7.99
N VAL A 135 -2.80 -2.61 7.99
CA VAL A 135 -2.09 -1.34 8.18
C VAL A 135 -2.35 -0.88 9.61
N VAL A 136 -1.34 -1.00 10.46
CA VAL A 136 -1.43 -0.74 11.90
C VAL A 136 -0.78 0.60 12.20
N LEU A 137 -1.44 1.47 12.96
CA LEU A 137 -0.84 2.72 13.44
C LEU A 137 0.43 2.41 14.24
N ALA A 138 1.53 3.07 13.92
CA ALA A 138 2.78 2.98 14.67
C ALA A 138 2.85 4.11 15.71
N ASP A 139 3.35 3.79 16.90
CA ASP A 139 3.56 4.73 18.01
C ASP A 139 4.69 5.75 17.73
#